data_AF-A0A962VNS5-F1
#
_entry.id   AF-A0A962VNS5-F1
#
_cell.length_a   1.000
_cell.length_b   1.000
_cell.length_c   1.000
_cell.angle_alpha   90.00
_cell.angle_beta   90.00
_cell.angle_gamma   90.00
#
_symmetry.space_group_name_H-M   'P 1'
#
loop_
_entity.id
_entity.type
_entity.pdbx_description
1 polymer ?
#
loop_
_entity_poly.entity_id
_entity_poly.type
_entity_poly.pdbx_seq_one_letter_code
_entity_poly.pdbx_strand_id
1 'polypeptide(L)'
;MTRRDEFTEGVKRLLKDRAGNQCSHPDCRAVTTGAAENPEKVNNIGKAAHICAAAPGGPRYKPEMSRKERRSAENGIWLCSTHADEIDNDEDRFPETLLRQWKRDAEESRKNTIGKPLPRPSDVHNAVAAALSGTSRDFVPSAIANVHKATEHVLGELDPRFRIETSYHNGATSFAYYAKEDVSLQMAVEADHAREFAEKYQRMITHGDDVAINASAIRFHGSKLLEELPKLFGEGQLNIQTERKDAITRLRFIQKDSRIEETLPDASGVIRHGTHALTFEGSIFGGTVKIAYTAAFADVANQGHITLSPKLDSWQGRLVTRLPYLDALHAFLDRLESGWILEGSLMVEGLKLFSFDLNQLNEGEDGMAEYLRYLQSVGCVAEFLKVPIEFDRDYLPTVAEFRQVIEAATIVRNQLTYSKEQITGPIISPLIVDKGSANVKLLAATREPSIVKFIENEGQQITCMGETLQMPPRETVFLNILPKVPGSDGDTKPGDTVEIEWVPMDGFKMVVTYLQPERQQV
;
A
#
# COMPACT_ATOMS: atom_id res chain seq x y z
N MET A 1 37.78 -24.67 71.42
CA MET A 1 37.12 -23.81 70.42
C MET A 1 37.93 -23.87 69.13
N THR A 2 37.44 -24.61 68.13
CA THR A 2 38.06 -24.69 66.80
C THR A 2 37.97 -23.32 66.11
N ARG A 3 39.10 -22.87 65.55
CA ARG A 3 39.27 -21.53 64.98
C ARG A 3 38.44 -21.42 63.70
N ARG A 4 37.27 -20.76 63.75
CA ARG A 4 36.41 -20.51 62.58
C ARG A 4 37.12 -19.57 61.61
N ASP A 5 37.15 -19.93 60.32
CA ASP A 5 37.87 -19.17 59.30
C ASP A 5 37.03 -17.97 58.81
N GLU A 6 36.91 -16.96 59.66
CA GLU A 6 36.12 -15.76 59.38
C GLU A 6 36.69 -14.87 58.27
N PHE A 7 35.78 -14.23 57.52
CA PHE A 7 36.10 -13.17 56.58
C PHE A 7 36.75 -11.98 57.31
N THR A 8 37.75 -11.36 56.68
CA THR A 8 38.29 -10.09 57.17
C THR A 8 37.28 -8.96 56.91
N GLU A 9 37.39 -7.86 57.66
CA GLU A 9 36.55 -6.68 57.42
C GLU A 9 36.66 -6.13 55.98
N GLY A 10 37.84 -6.25 55.37
CA GLY A 10 38.04 -5.91 53.97
C GLY A 10 37.23 -6.80 53.01
N VAL A 11 37.16 -8.11 53.26
CA VAL A 11 36.36 -9.03 52.46
C VAL A 11 34.86 -8.79 52.67
N LYS A 12 34.42 -8.54 53.90
CA LYS A 12 33.01 -8.20 54.19
C LYS A 12 32.58 -6.93 53.46
N ARG A 13 33.42 -5.89 53.50
CA ARG A 13 33.18 -4.64 52.76
C ARG A 13 33.14 -4.88 51.25
N LEU A 14 34.08 -5.64 50.71
CA LEU A 14 34.11 -5.98 49.28
C LEU A 14 32.82 -6.71 48.84
N LEU A 15 32.37 -7.71 49.60
CA LEU A 15 31.13 -8.43 49.30
C LEU A 15 29.91 -7.50 49.31
N LYS A 16 29.82 -6.65 50.33
CA LYS A 16 28.78 -5.63 50.47
C LYS A 16 28.76 -4.66 49.29
N ASP A 17 29.92 -4.12 48.92
CA ASP A 17 30.04 -3.12 47.85
C ASP A 17 29.73 -3.73 46.48
N ARG A 18 30.18 -4.96 46.21
CA ARG A 18 29.87 -5.71 44.97
C ARG A 18 28.38 -6.01 44.84
N ALA A 19 27.69 -6.28 45.94
CA ALA A 19 26.25 -6.46 45.98
C ALA A 19 25.46 -5.13 46.02
N GLY A 20 26.15 -3.98 45.96
CA GLY A 20 25.52 -2.65 46.00
C GLY A 20 24.75 -2.38 47.28
N ASN A 21 25.23 -2.90 48.43
CA ASN A 21 24.59 -2.80 49.74
C ASN A 21 23.20 -3.45 49.82
N GLN A 22 22.88 -4.40 48.95
CA GLN A 22 21.57 -5.07 48.92
C GLN A 22 21.68 -6.58 49.09
N CYS A 23 20.65 -7.21 49.64
CA CYS A 23 20.57 -8.66 49.77
C CYS A 23 20.67 -9.35 48.39
N SER A 24 21.54 -10.34 48.25
CA SER A 24 21.70 -11.11 47.00
C SER A 24 20.58 -12.12 46.72
N HIS A 25 19.62 -12.32 47.62
CA HIS A 25 18.45 -13.16 47.32
C HIS A 25 17.60 -12.49 46.22
N PRO A 26 17.28 -13.20 45.09
CA PRO A 26 16.64 -12.61 43.91
C PRO A 26 15.34 -11.85 44.21
N ASP A 27 14.49 -12.41 45.07
CA ASP A 27 13.20 -11.81 45.41
C ASP A 27 13.25 -10.77 46.54
N CYS A 28 14.32 -10.71 47.32
CA CYS A 28 14.41 -9.81 48.47
C CYS A 28 14.97 -8.44 48.08
N ARG A 29 16.22 -8.41 47.59
CA ARG A 29 16.96 -7.19 47.19
C ARG A 29 16.95 -6.04 48.21
N ALA A 30 16.64 -6.32 49.48
CA ALA A 30 16.51 -5.30 50.52
C ALA A 30 17.81 -4.52 50.69
N VAL A 31 17.72 -3.19 50.80
CA VAL A 31 18.85 -2.33 51.17
C VAL A 31 19.25 -2.67 52.60
N THR A 32 20.51 -3.04 52.78
CA THR A 32 21.04 -3.58 54.03
C THR A 32 21.80 -2.57 54.88
N THR A 33 22.06 -1.37 54.35
CA THR A 33 22.77 -0.32 55.09
C THR A 33 22.06 1.03 54.89
N GLY A 34 21.91 1.78 55.97
CA GLY A 34 21.37 3.14 55.96
C GLY A 34 22.02 4.02 57.02
N ALA A 35 21.64 5.30 57.03
CA ALA A 35 22.08 6.23 58.07
C ALA A 35 21.54 5.79 59.45
N ALA A 36 22.35 5.96 60.48
CA ALA A 36 21.86 5.96 61.86
C ALA A 36 21.55 7.41 62.28
N GLU A 37 20.82 7.59 63.38
CA GLU A 37 20.57 8.94 63.94
C GLU A 37 21.87 9.64 64.34
N ASN A 38 22.86 8.88 64.82
CA ASN A 38 24.20 9.39 65.03
C ASN A 38 24.93 9.49 63.67
N PRO A 39 25.39 10.69 63.26
CA PRO A 39 26.07 10.90 61.97
C PRO A 39 27.37 10.10 61.78
N GLU A 40 28.00 9.63 62.86
CA GLU A 40 29.22 8.82 62.83
C GLU A 40 28.95 7.31 62.74
N LYS A 41 27.67 6.90 62.69
CA LYS A 41 27.26 5.49 62.67
C LYS A 41 26.42 5.17 61.45
N VAL A 42 26.45 3.90 61.06
CA VAL A 42 25.59 3.33 60.04
C VAL A 42 24.70 2.26 60.68
N ASN A 43 23.45 2.21 60.27
CA ASN A 43 22.61 1.04 60.54
C ASN A 43 22.92 -0.02 59.48
N ASN A 44 23.27 -1.23 59.88
CA ASN A 44 23.60 -2.33 58.98
C ASN A 44 22.90 -3.61 59.41
N ILE A 45 22.01 -4.12 58.56
CA ILE A 45 21.30 -5.39 58.74
C ILE A 45 21.84 -6.49 57.81
N GLY A 46 22.92 -6.20 57.06
CA GLY A 46 23.55 -7.15 56.14
C GLY A 46 24.67 -7.96 56.79
N LYS A 47 24.81 -9.21 56.34
CA LYS A 47 25.83 -10.17 56.77
C LYS A 47 26.57 -10.72 55.55
N ALA A 48 27.88 -10.87 55.68
CA ALA A 48 28.68 -11.66 54.73
C ALA A 48 28.55 -13.14 55.13
N ALA A 49 27.70 -13.88 54.43
CA ALA A 49 27.47 -15.30 54.68
C ALA A 49 28.45 -16.15 53.86
N HIS A 50 28.83 -17.31 54.41
CA HIS A 50 29.68 -18.26 53.71
C HIS A 50 28.81 -19.16 52.84
N ILE A 51 29.21 -19.34 51.57
CA ILE A 51 28.56 -20.30 50.67
C ILE A 51 28.88 -21.72 51.14
N CYS A 52 30.17 -22.02 51.35
CA CYS A 52 30.63 -23.23 52.04
C CYS A 52 31.17 -22.86 53.42
N ALA A 53 30.76 -23.56 54.48
CA ALA A 53 31.04 -23.16 55.87
C ALA A 53 32.52 -22.90 56.20
N ALA A 54 32.72 -21.96 57.12
CA ALA A 54 34.02 -21.51 57.63
C ALA A 54 34.73 -22.52 58.56
N ALA A 55 34.05 -23.59 58.98
CA ALA A 55 34.58 -24.59 59.91
C ALA A 55 33.87 -25.95 59.72
N PRO A 56 34.53 -27.07 60.10
CA PRO A 56 33.90 -28.39 60.13
C PRO A 56 32.59 -28.38 60.93
N GLY A 57 31.58 -29.10 60.42
CA GLY A 57 30.26 -29.23 61.05
C GLY A 57 29.31 -28.06 60.79
N GLY A 58 29.69 -27.08 59.96
CA GLY A 58 28.79 -26.04 59.46
C GLY A 58 28.16 -26.41 58.10
N PRO A 59 27.15 -25.65 57.65
CA PRO A 59 26.42 -25.91 56.41
C PRO A 59 27.32 -25.98 55.17
N ARG A 60 27.13 -26.99 54.32
CA ARG A 60 27.88 -27.16 53.06
C ARG A 60 29.40 -27.16 53.26
N TYR A 61 29.90 -27.62 54.42
CA TYR A 61 31.34 -27.65 54.69
C TYR A 61 32.07 -28.59 53.73
N LYS A 62 33.17 -28.10 53.16
CA LYS A 62 34.07 -28.88 52.28
C LYS A 62 35.44 -29.08 52.92
N PRO A 63 35.80 -30.30 53.34
CA PRO A 63 37.10 -30.61 53.94
C PRO A 63 38.29 -30.21 53.07
N GLU A 64 38.16 -30.34 51.75
CA GLU A 64 39.17 -30.04 50.74
C GLU A 64 39.42 -28.55 50.52
N MET A 65 38.49 -27.66 50.93
CA MET A 65 38.71 -26.22 50.82
C MET A 65 39.77 -25.75 51.81
N SER A 66 40.80 -25.08 51.30
CA SER A 66 41.83 -24.47 52.11
C SER A 66 41.29 -23.29 52.93
N ARG A 67 42.00 -22.95 54.00
CA ARG A 67 41.72 -21.75 54.81
C ARG A 67 41.68 -20.45 53.99
N LYS A 68 42.49 -20.36 52.94
CA LYS A 68 42.52 -19.18 52.05
C LYS A 68 41.24 -19.09 51.23
N GLU A 69 40.77 -20.22 50.70
CA GLU A 69 39.53 -20.29 49.91
C GLU A 69 38.29 -20.04 50.76
N ARG A 70 38.22 -20.60 51.97
CA ARG A 70 37.08 -20.37 52.89
C ARG A 70 36.88 -18.90 53.21
N ARG A 71 37.98 -18.15 53.33
CA ARG A 71 38.01 -16.72 53.67
C ARG A 71 37.96 -15.79 52.46
N SER A 72 37.86 -16.33 51.25
CA SER A 72 37.87 -15.52 50.02
C SER A 72 36.49 -14.92 49.74
N ALA A 73 36.45 -13.81 49.02
CA ALA A 73 35.19 -13.22 48.56
C ALA A 73 34.45 -14.12 47.54
N GLU A 74 35.11 -15.12 46.95
CA GLU A 74 34.48 -16.11 46.05
C GLU A 74 33.64 -17.12 46.82
N ASN A 75 33.95 -17.34 48.10
CA ASN A 75 33.16 -18.17 49.01
C ASN A 75 32.13 -17.35 49.82
N GLY A 76 32.01 -16.05 49.56
CA GLY A 76 31.11 -15.16 50.30
C GLY A 76 29.94 -14.66 49.45
N ILE A 77 28.78 -14.53 50.08
CA ILE A 77 27.59 -13.87 49.54
C ILE A 77 27.09 -12.82 50.54
N TRP A 78 26.59 -11.68 50.05
CA TRP A 78 26.05 -10.63 50.90
C TRP A 78 24.53 -10.76 51.02
N LEU A 79 24.02 -10.97 52.24
CA LEU A 79 22.59 -11.21 52.49
C LEU A 79 22.10 -10.31 53.61
N CYS A 80 20.80 -10.03 53.68
CA CYS A 80 20.22 -9.47 54.91
C CYS A 80 20.25 -10.51 56.03
N SER A 81 20.14 -10.06 57.27
CA SER A 81 20.18 -10.92 58.46
C SER A 81 19.23 -12.11 58.35
N THR A 82 18.00 -11.90 57.87
CA THR A 82 16.99 -12.95 57.65
C THR A 82 17.47 -14.04 56.69
N HIS A 83 17.85 -13.68 55.46
CA HIS A 83 18.23 -14.68 54.45
C HIS A 83 19.59 -15.31 54.77
N ALA A 84 20.49 -14.58 55.45
CA ALA A 84 21.74 -15.16 55.92
C ALA A 84 21.49 -16.29 56.93
N ASP A 85 20.52 -16.11 57.85
CA ASP A 85 20.16 -17.14 58.82
C ASP A 85 19.35 -18.27 58.14
N GLU A 86 18.50 -17.95 57.17
CA GLU A 86 17.70 -18.92 56.41
C GLU A 86 18.58 -19.92 55.65
N ILE A 87 19.61 -19.45 54.92
CA ILE A 87 20.46 -20.34 54.13
C ILE A 87 21.29 -21.29 55.00
N ASP A 88 21.62 -20.89 56.23
CA ASP A 88 22.40 -21.72 57.16
C ASP A 88 21.52 -22.75 57.89
N ASN A 89 20.22 -22.48 58.06
CA ASN A 89 19.28 -23.38 58.73
C ASN A 89 18.73 -24.50 57.82
N ASP A 90 18.75 -24.31 56.50
CA ASP A 90 18.18 -25.25 55.52
C ASP A 90 19.15 -25.50 54.35
N GLU A 91 20.20 -26.28 54.61
CA GLU A 91 21.28 -26.46 53.64
C GLU A 91 20.88 -27.23 52.38
N ASP A 92 19.88 -28.12 52.51
CA ASP A 92 19.36 -28.93 51.41
C ASP A 92 18.56 -28.07 50.42
N ARG A 93 17.76 -27.11 50.92
CA ARG A 93 17.04 -26.15 50.08
C ARG A 93 17.97 -25.13 49.42
N PHE A 94 19.09 -24.82 50.05
CA PHE A 94 20.05 -23.81 49.57
C PHE A 94 21.42 -24.42 49.25
N PRO A 95 21.55 -25.22 48.19
CA PRO A 95 22.82 -25.82 47.81
C PRO A 95 23.83 -24.75 47.33
N GLU A 96 25.12 -25.09 47.37
CA GLU A 96 26.21 -24.20 46.94
C GLU A 96 25.99 -23.61 45.54
N THR A 97 25.55 -24.43 44.58
CA THR A 97 25.33 -24.02 43.19
C THR A 97 24.31 -22.88 43.09
N LEU A 98 23.23 -22.95 43.87
CA LEU A 98 22.21 -21.92 43.94
C LEU A 98 22.75 -20.63 44.54
N LEU A 99 23.47 -20.70 45.67
CA LEU A 99 24.05 -19.52 46.30
C LEU A 99 25.11 -18.84 45.42
N ARG A 100 25.89 -19.62 44.65
CA ARG A 100 26.81 -19.08 43.65
C ARG A 100 26.07 -18.38 42.51
N GLN A 101 24.92 -18.92 42.08
CA GLN A 101 24.07 -18.30 41.07
C GLN A 101 23.50 -16.96 41.59
N TRP A 102 22.93 -16.94 42.80
CA TRP A 102 22.41 -15.72 43.43
C TRP A 102 23.48 -14.63 43.54
N LYS A 103 24.69 -14.99 43.99
CA LYS A 103 25.82 -14.06 44.03
C LYS A 103 26.09 -13.46 42.65
N ARG A 104 26.19 -14.29 41.61
CA ARG A 104 26.49 -13.86 40.24
C ARG A 104 25.41 -12.90 39.71
N ASP A 105 24.14 -13.28 39.84
CA ASP A 105 23.01 -12.50 39.33
C ASP A 105 22.89 -11.15 40.05
N ALA A 106 23.09 -11.15 41.37
CA ALA A 106 23.11 -9.92 42.15
C ALA A 106 24.24 -8.99 41.70
N GLU A 107 25.48 -9.48 41.61
CA GLU A 107 26.64 -8.68 41.21
C GLU A 107 26.51 -8.16 39.76
N GLU A 108 26.01 -8.98 38.83
CA GLU A 108 25.76 -8.59 37.44
C GLU A 108 24.65 -7.54 37.33
N SER A 109 23.54 -7.74 38.05
CA SER A 109 22.46 -6.76 38.13
C SER A 109 22.95 -5.40 38.65
N ARG A 110 23.83 -5.38 39.66
CA ARG A 110 24.44 -4.14 40.18
C ARG A 110 25.39 -3.51 39.18
N LYS A 111 26.24 -4.30 38.52
CA LYS A 111 27.11 -3.82 37.44
C LYS A 111 26.33 -3.11 36.33
N ASN A 112 25.16 -3.64 35.96
CA ASN A 112 24.32 -3.10 34.88
C ASN A 112 23.47 -1.87 35.28
N THR A 113 23.42 -1.53 36.56
CA THR A 113 22.61 -0.42 37.11
C THR A 113 23.44 0.75 37.62
N ILE A 114 24.78 0.67 37.56
CA ILE A 114 25.67 1.80 37.89
C ILE A 114 25.28 3.04 37.07
N GLY A 115 25.08 4.16 37.75
CA GLY A 115 24.74 5.45 37.14
C GLY A 115 23.29 5.59 36.67
N LYS A 116 22.42 4.59 36.90
CA LYS A 116 21.00 4.63 36.53
C LYS A 116 20.13 4.92 37.75
N PRO A 117 19.21 5.91 37.71
CA PRO A 117 18.30 6.18 38.82
C PRO A 117 17.33 5.01 39.02
N LEU A 118 16.99 4.73 40.28
CA LEU A 118 15.93 3.77 40.60
C LEU A 118 14.57 4.33 40.15
N PRO A 119 13.65 3.49 39.63
CA PRO A 119 12.29 3.92 39.33
C PRO A 119 11.61 4.48 40.58
N ARG A 120 10.99 5.65 40.47
CA ARG A 120 10.15 6.18 41.55
C ARG A 120 8.83 5.41 41.59
N PRO A 121 8.16 5.30 42.75
CA PRO A 121 6.84 4.68 42.83
C PRO A 121 5.83 5.26 41.83
N SER A 122 5.88 6.57 41.56
CA SER A 122 5.05 7.24 40.55
C SER A 122 5.31 6.77 39.13
N ASP A 123 6.56 6.42 38.80
CA ASP A 123 6.95 5.98 37.46
C ASP A 123 6.31 4.63 37.12
N VAL A 124 6.14 3.75 38.12
CA VAL A 124 5.44 2.46 37.97
C VAL A 124 3.95 2.66 37.73
N HIS A 125 3.30 3.52 38.53
CA HIS A 125 1.86 3.79 38.38
C HIS A 125 1.53 4.42 37.02
N ASN A 126 2.35 5.38 36.58
CA ASN A 126 2.17 6.03 35.29
C ASN A 126 2.45 5.07 34.12
N ALA A 127 3.46 4.21 34.21
CA ALA A 127 3.72 3.20 33.19
C ALA A 127 2.58 2.16 33.08
N VAL A 128 2.02 1.73 34.22
CA VAL A 128 0.87 0.80 34.25
C VAL A 128 -0.41 1.48 33.73
N ALA A 129 -0.67 2.72 34.13
CA ALA A 129 -1.80 3.50 33.61
C ALA A 129 -1.68 3.70 32.10
N ALA A 130 -0.50 4.07 31.60
CA ALA A 130 -0.22 4.20 30.17
C ALA A 130 -0.49 2.90 29.42
N ALA A 131 -0.01 1.76 29.94
CA ALA A 131 -0.12 0.45 29.29
C ALA A 131 -1.56 -0.10 29.28
N LEU A 132 -2.32 0.09 30.36
CA LEU A 132 -3.66 -0.53 30.51
C LEU A 132 -4.80 0.36 30.04
N SER A 133 -4.66 1.68 30.13
CA SER A 133 -5.74 2.62 29.84
C SER A 133 -5.48 3.51 28.63
N GLY A 134 -4.26 3.49 28.08
CA GLY A 134 -3.83 4.44 27.05
C GLY A 134 -3.72 5.89 27.56
N THR A 135 -3.99 6.14 28.85
CA THR A 135 -3.92 7.46 29.47
C THR A 135 -2.78 7.52 30.49
N SER A 136 -1.93 8.53 30.37
CA SER A 136 -0.87 8.81 31.32
C SER A 136 -0.73 10.31 31.54
N ARG A 137 -0.40 10.72 32.77
CA ARG A 137 -0.08 12.12 33.09
C ARG A 137 1.31 12.52 32.62
N ASP A 138 2.23 11.55 32.55
CA ASP A 138 3.62 11.76 32.16
C ASP A 138 3.98 10.95 30.91
N PHE A 139 4.86 11.50 30.07
CA PHE A 139 5.40 10.79 28.90
C PHE A 139 6.47 9.78 29.35
N VAL A 140 6.21 8.49 29.13
CA VAL A 140 7.15 7.40 29.46
C VAL A 140 7.55 6.67 28.17
N PRO A 141 8.62 7.13 27.47
CA PRO A 141 9.02 6.56 26.18
C PRO A 141 9.32 5.06 26.21
N SER A 142 9.81 4.56 27.35
CA SER A 142 10.17 3.15 27.53
C SER A 142 8.97 2.22 27.74
N ALA A 143 7.76 2.75 28.01
CA ALA A 143 6.59 1.94 28.29
C ALA A 143 6.24 1.03 27.10
N ILE A 144 6.25 1.58 25.88
CA ILE A 144 5.99 0.84 24.64
C ILE A 144 6.98 -0.32 24.51
N ALA A 145 8.29 -0.02 24.54
CA ALA A 145 9.33 -1.02 24.41
C ALA A 145 9.28 -2.11 25.51
N ASN A 146 8.95 -1.73 26.75
CA ASN A 146 8.86 -2.67 27.86
C ASN A 146 7.63 -3.59 27.74
N VAL A 147 6.49 -3.07 27.28
CA VAL A 147 5.28 -3.88 27.04
C VAL A 147 5.53 -4.89 25.93
N HIS A 148 6.15 -4.46 24.81
CA HIS A 148 6.56 -5.37 23.73
C HIS A 148 7.49 -6.48 24.26
N LYS A 149 8.58 -6.12 24.95
CA LYS A 149 9.53 -7.08 25.52
C LYS A 149 8.89 -8.07 26.51
N ALA A 150 8.00 -7.58 27.38
CA ALA A 150 7.32 -8.43 28.35
C ALA A 150 6.41 -9.45 27.64
N THR A 151 5.67 -8.98 26.62
CA THR A 151 4.77 -9.83 25.83
C THR A 151 5.53 -10.88 25.02
N GLU A 152 6.61 -10.48 24.35
CA GLU A 152 7.51 -11.37 23.61
C GLU A 152 8.13 -12.44 24.52
N HIS A 153 8.51 -12.06 25.74
CA HIS A 153 9.06 -12.98 26.73
C HIS A 153 8.03 -14.03 27.16
N VAL A 154 6.83 -13.60 27.59
CA VAL A 154 5.76 -14.51 28.05
C VAL A 154 5.35 -15.49 26.94
N LEU A 155 5.15 -15.00 25.72
CA LEU A 155 4.82 -15.87 24.58
C LEU A 155 5.98 -16.80 24.21
N GLY A 156 7.23 -16.33 24.33
CA GLY A 156 8.42 -17.15 24.10
C GLY A 156 8.62 -18.26 25.12
N GLU A 157 8.15 -18.09 26.36
CA GLU A 157 8.17 -19.15 27.37
C GLU A 157 7.16 -20.26 27.09
N LEU A 158 6.06 -19.96 26.37
CA LEU A 158 5.08 -20.99 25.97
C LEU A 158 5.68 -21.98 24.97
N ASP A 159 6.52 -21.52 24.04
CA ASP A 159 7.25 -22.38 23.12
C ASP A 159 8.60 -21.75 22.69
N PRO A 160 9.73 -22.13 23.34
CA PRO A 160 11.04 -21.54 23.09
C PRO A 160 11.57 -21.69 21.66
N ARG A 161 10.97 -22.60 20.88
CA ARG A 161 11.32 -22.84 19.46
C ARG A 161 10.93 -21.68 18.56
N PHE A 162 10.07 -20.77 19.04
CA PHE A 162 9.69 -19.57 18.31
C PHE A 162 10.41 -18.32 18.85
N ARG A 163 10.72 -17.39 17.95
CA ARG A 163 11.03 -16.00 18.26
C ARG A 163 9.77 -15.19 17.97
N ILE A 164 9.35 -14.38 18.93
CA ILE A 164 8.16 -13.54 18.81
C ILE A 164 8.63 -12.10 18.65
N GLU A 165 8.03 -11.38 17.71
CA GLU A 165 8.17 -9.94 17.57
C GLU A 165 6.78 -9.31 17.60
N THR A 166 6.67 -8.16 18.26
CA THR A 166 5.39 -7.49 18.45
C THR A 166 5.45 -6.06 17.92
N SER A 167 4.37 -5.61 17.29
CA SER A 167 4.27 -4.24 16.75
C SER A 167 2.85 -3.70 16.86
N TYR A 168 2.72 -2.38 16.83
CA TYR A 168 1.44 -1.68 16.81
C TYR A 168 1.48 -0.57 15.77
N HIS A 169 0.59 -0.63 14.78
CA HIS A 169 0.52 0.33 13.69
C HIS A 169 -0.93 0.53 13.24
N ASN A 170 -1.34 1.79 13.02
CA ASN A 170 -2.69 2.15 12.56
C ASN A 170 -3.86 1.52 13.35
N GLY A 171 -3.75 1.42 14.68
CA GLY A 171 -4.80 0.83 15.50
C GLY A 171 -4.77 -0.71 15.59
N ALA A 172 -3.86 -1.36 14.86
CA ALA A 172 -3.73 -2.81 14.83
C ALA A 172 -2.49 -3.27 15.61
N THR A 173 -2.67 -4.28 16.45
CA THR A 173 -1.56 -5.00 17.10
C THR A 173 -1.19 -6.20 16.24
N SER A 174 0.10 -6.41 15.98
CA SER A 174 0.59 -7.53 15.20
C SER A 174 1.63 -8.32 15.97
N PHE A 175 1.49 -9.65 15.94
CA PHE A 175 2.41 -10.61 16.51
C PHE A 175 3.01 -11.42 15.36
N ALA A 176 4.33 -11.37 15.22
CA ALA A 176 5.07 -12.16 14.25
C ALA A 176 5.78 -13.31 14.97
N TYR A 177 5.57 -14.54 14.49
CA TYR A 177 6.13 -15.76 15.07
C TYR A 177 7.12 -16.36 14.07
N TYR A 178 8.39 -16.46 14.46
CA TYR A 178 9.45 -17.00 13.63
C TYR A 178 9.95 -18.31 14.24
N ALA A 179 9.78 -19.43 13.55
CA ALA A 179 10.37 -20.69 13.98
C ALA A 179 11.91 -20.61 13.88
N LYS A 180 12.62 -21.02 14.94
CA LYS A 180 14.09 -21.07 15.00
C LYS A 180 14.65 -22.39 14.49
N GLU A 181 13.78 -23.38 14.35
CA GLU A 181 14.07 -24.76 13.94
C GLU A 181 12.81 -25.36 13.29
N ASP A 182 12.93 -26.57 12.73
CA ASP A 182 11.79 -27.29 12.18
C ASP A 182 10.84 -27.74 13.30
N VAL A 183 9.60 -27.27 13.26
CA VAL A 183 8.59 -27.53 14.28
C VAL A 183 7.45 -28.37 13.70
N SER A 184 7.36 -29.63 14.12
CA SER A 184 6.24 -30.51 13.77
C SER A 184 5.00 -30.17 14.58
N LEU A 185 3.89 -29.92 13.89
CA LEU A 185 2.59 -29.55 14.47
C LEU A 185 1.49 -30.39 13.85
N GLN A 186 0.42 -30.61 14.59
CA GLN A 186 -0.82 -31.14 14.05
C GLN A 186 -1.87 -30.04 14.00
N MET A 187 -2.56 -29.92 12.87
CA MET A 187 -3.66 -28.98 12.69
C MET A 187 -4.92 -29.77 12.38
N ALA A 188 -5.92 -29.65 13.26
CA ALA A 188 -7.25 -30.21 13.06
C ALA A 188 -8.19 -29.11 12.57
N VAL A 189 -9.01 -29.45 11.58
CA VAL A 189 -10.04 -28.58 11.02
C VAL A 189 -11.40 -29.20 11.32
N GLU A 190 -12.34 -28.40 11.80
CA GLU A 190 -13.72 -28.84 12.09
C GLU A 190 -14.39 -29.44 10.84
N ALA A 191 -15.21 -30.46 11.04
CA ALA A 191 -15.75 -31.29 9.96
C ALA A 191 -16.50 -30.49 8.88
N ASP A 192 -17.27 -29.49 9.30
CA ASP A 192 -18.07 -28.64 8.41
C ASP A 192 -17.20 -27.79 7.47
N HIS A 193 -15.97 -27.49 7.86
CA HIS A 193 -15.01 -26.71 7.08
C HIS A 193 -13.91 -27.56 6.41
N ALA A 194 -13.82 -28.85 6.75
CA ALA A 194 -12.72 -29.71 6.32
C ALA A 194 -12.63 -29.87 4.79
N ARG A 195 -13.77 -29.98 4.10
CA ARG A 195 -13.81 -30.12 2.64
C ARG A 195 -13.31 -28.86 1.94
N GLU A 196 -13.86 -27.71 2.31
CA GLU A 196 -13.45 -26.41 1.76
C GLU A 196 -11.95 -26.15 2.01
N PHE A 197 -11.48 -26.45 3.23
CA PHE A 197 -10.07 -26.34 3.58
C PHE A 197 -9.20 -27.25 2.71
N ALA A 198 -9.57 -28.51 2.53
CA ALA A 198 -8.79 -29.47 1.73
C ALA A 198 -8.69 -29.01 0.27
N GLU A 199 -9.79 -28.53 -0.31
CA GLU A 199 -9.81 -27.99 -1.68
C GLU A 199 -8.91 -26.75 -1.82
N LYS A 200 -9.02 -25.77 -0.90
CA LYS A 200 -8.17 -24.58 -0.88
C LYS A 200 -6.69 -24.90 -0.64
N TYR A 201 -6.40 -25.80 0.30
CA TYR A 201 -5.03 -26.22 0.61
C TYR A 201 -4.39 -26.96 -0.57
N GLN A 202 -5.13 -27.82 -1.25
CA GLN A 202 -4.64 -28.47 -2.47
C GLN A 202 -4.35 -27.44 -3.56
N ARG A 203 -5.21 -26.42 -3.73
CA ARG A 203 -4.97 -25.31 -4.66
C ARG A 203 -3.74 -24.47 -4.29
N MET A 204 -3.50 -24.22 -3.01
CA MET A 204 -2.26 -23.57 -2.55
C MET A 204 -1.02 -24.36 -2.97
N ILE A 205 -1.00 -25.68 -2.73
CA ILE A 205 0.16 -26.53 -3.08
C ILE A 205 0.35 -26.64 -4.60
N THR A 206 -0.73 -26.68 -5.37
CA THR A 206 -0.67 -26.90 -6.82
C THR A 206 -0.48 -25.59 -7.62
N HIS A 207 -1.14 -24.50 -7.22
CA HIS A 207 -1.20 -23.23 -7.95
C HIS A 207 -0.65 -22.03 -7.18
N GLY A 208 -0.36 -22.16 -5.88
CA GLY A 208 0.15 -21.06 -5.04
C GLY A 208 -0.95 -20.14 -4.50
N ASP A 209 -2.22 -20.54 -4.57
CA ASP A 209 -3.36 -19.76 -4.06
C ASP A 209 -3.31 -19.56 -2.54
N ASP A 210 -3.87 -18.46 -2.05
CA ASP A 210 -3.98 -18.20 -0.61
C ASP A 210 -5.11 -19.07 0.01
N VAL A 211 -4.88 -19.60 1.21
CA VAL A 211 -5.92 -20.32 1.99
C VAL A 211 -6.42 -19.40 3.10
N ALA A 212 -7.69 -19.01 3.01
CA ALA A 212 -8.38 -18.30 4.09
C ALA A 212 -9.47 -19.20 4.70
N ILE A 213 -9.46 -19.34 6.02
CA ILE A 213 -10.44 -20.11 6.80
C ILE A 213 -10.68 -19.41 8.14
N ASN A 214 -11.88 -19.57 8.70
CA ASN A 214 -12.17 -19.05 10.04
C ASN A 214 -11.23 -19.68 11.07
N ALA A 215 -10.54 -18.84 11.85
CA ALA A 215 -9.61 -19.28 12.88
C ALA A 215 -10.31 -20.13 13.97
N SER A 216 -11.60 -19.90 14.22
CA SER A 216 -12.38 -20.68 15.19
C SER A 216 -12.58 -22.13 14.76
N ALA A 217 -12.44 -22.46 13.47
CA ALA A 217 -12.61 -23.81 12.93
C ALA A 217 -11.32 -24.65 13.03
N ILE A 218 -10.23 -24.09 13.59
CA ILE A 218 -8.91 -24.72 13.60
C ILE A 218 -8.44 -24.96 15.03
N ARG A 219 -7.84 -26.13 15.27
CA ARG A 219 -7.11 -26.45 16.50
C ARG A 219 -5.71 -26.88 16.15
N PHE A 220 -4.72 -26.24 16.77
CA PHE A 220 -3.33 -26.66 16.70
C PHE A 220 -3.02 -27.59 17.87
N HIS A 221 -2.11 -28.54 17.65
CA HIS A 221 -1.54 -29.40 18.68
C HIS A 221 -0.03 -29.53 18.47
N GLY A 222 0.70 -29.59 19.58
CA GLY A 222 2.16 -29.75 19.56
C GLY A 222 2.95 -28.46 19.77
N SER A 223 2.25 -27.35 20.05
CA SER A 223 2.84 -26.09 20.51
C SER A 223 1.85 -25.39 21.43
N LYS A 224 2.22 -25.22 22.71
CA LYS A 224 1.40 -24.47 23.67
C LYS A 224 1.19 -23.03 23.24
N LEU A 225 2.16 -22.45 22.54
CA LEU A 225 2.04 -21.10 21.98
C LEU A 225 0.91 -21.03 20.94
N LEU A 226 0.89 -21.95 19.98
CA LEU A 226 -0.11 -21.96 18.91
C LEU A 226 -1.50 -22.43 19.39
N GLU A 227 -1.54 -23.27 20.41
CA GLU A 227 -2.76 -23.72 21.10
C GLU A 227 -3.49 -22.57 21.81
N GLU A 228 -2.79 -21.54 22.25
CA GLU A 228 -3.37 -20.36 22.90
C GLU A 228 -3.84 -19.28 21.89
N LEU A 229 -3.42 -19.32 20.63
CA LEU A 229 -3.80 -18.31 19.62
C LEU A 229 -5.33 -18.15 19.45
N PRO A 230 -6.15 -19.22 19.40
CA PRO A 230 -7.60 -19.07 19.28
C PRO A 230 -8.23 -18.26 20.43
N LYS A 231 -7.64 -18.31 21.63
CA LYS A 231 -8.12 -17.54 22.79
C LYS A 231 -7.71 -16.06 22.72
N LEU A 232 -6.64 -15.75 21.99
CA LEU A 232 -6.09 -14.40 21.87
C LEU A 232 -6.78 -13.57 20.78
N PHE A 233 -7.31 -14.21 19.72
CA PHE A 233 -7.81 -13.49 18.54
C PHE A 233 -9.33 -13.47 18.36
N GLY A 234 -10.11 -14.16 19.21
CA GLY A 234 -11.58 -14.15 19.11
C GLY A 234 -12.09 -14.64 17.74
N GLU A 235 -13.05 -13.92 17.14
CA GLU A 235 -13.45 -14.14 15.75
C GLU A 235 -12.38 -13.58 14.80
N GLY A 236 -11.81 -14.45 13.95
CA GLY A 236 -10.73 -14.06 13.04
C GLY A 236 -10.55 -15.05 11.89
N GLN A 237 -9.58 -14.79 11.00
CA GLN A 237 -9.25 -15.67 9.88
C GLN A 237 -7.80 -16.14 9.98
N LEU A 238 -7.58 -17.45 9.81
CA LEU A 238 -6.25 -17.98 9.50
C LEU A 238 -6.03 -17.85 7.99
N ASN A 239 -4.97 -17.14 7.61
CA ASN A 239 -4.51 -17.03 6.24
C ASN A 239 -3.18 -17.77 6.09
N ILE A 240 -3.16 -18.80 5.24
CA ILE A 240 -1.94 -19.53 4.87
C ILE A 240 -1.58 -19.10 3.44
N GLN A 241 -0.34 -18.67 3.25
CA GLN A 241 0.15 -18.15 1.97
C GLN A 241 1.53 -18.74 1.68
N THR A 242 1.83 -18.90 0.39
CA THR A 242 3.18 -19.20 -0.07
C THR A 242 4.05 -17.95 -0.08
N GLU A 243 5.37 -18.13 -0.06
CA GLU A 243 6.30 -17.01 -0.22
C GLU A 243 6.03 -16.28 -1.54
N ARG A 244 5.86 -14.96 -1.45
CA ARG A 244 5.67 -14.10 -2.63
C ARG A 244 7.01 -13.57 -3.06
N LYS A 245 7.29 -13.62 -4.36
CA LYS A 245 8.49 -13.02 -4.94
C LYS A 245 8.13 -11.84 -5.82
N ASP A 246 8.89 -10.75 -5.69
CA ASP A 246 8.76 -9.61 -6.59
C ASP A 246 9.08 -10.03 -8.02
N ALA A 247 8.25 -9.57 -8.95
CA ALA A 247 8.38 -9.88 -10.37
C ALA A 247 7.93 -8.72 -11.24
N ILE A 248 8.40 -8.72 -12.47
CA ILE A 248 8.05 -7.72 -13.47
C ILE A 248 7.56 -8.44 -14.72
N THR A 249 6.43 -7.99 -15.27
CA THR A 249 5.99 -8.42 -16.60
C THR A 249 6.23 -7.28 -17.58
N ARG A 250 7.16 -7.51 -18.52
CA ARG A 250 7.38 -6.59 -19.64
C ARG A 250 6.29 -6.79 -20.67
N LEU A 251 5.73 -5.70 -21.14
CA LEU A 251 4.59 -5.71 -22.05
C LEU A 251 4.93 -4.96 -23.33
N ARG A 252 4.49 -5.50 -24.46
CA ARG A 252 4.56 -4.83 -25.75
C ARG A 252 3.38 -5.19 -26.64
N PHE A 253 2.93 -4.24 -27.44
CA PHE A 253 1.99 -4.51 -28.52
C PHE A 253 2.72 -4.82 -29.81
N ILE A 254 2.18 -5.76 -30.59
CA ILE A 254 2.68 -6.16 -31.90
C ILE A 254 1.54 -6.07 -32.92
N GLN A 255 1.72 -5.24 -33.96
CA GLN A 255 0.79 -5.17 -35.07
C GLN A 255 1.06 -6.28 -36.08
N LYS A 256 0.07 -7.14 -36.35
CA LYS A 256 0.22 -8.32 -37.23
C LYS A 256 0.71 -7.97 -38.64
N ASP A 257 0.20 -6.88 -39.22
CA ASP A 257 0.43 -6.57 -40.64
C ASP A 257 1.75 -5.84 -40.92
N SER A 258 2.18 -4.97 -39.99
CA SER A 258 3.34 -4.08 -40.16
C SER A 258 4.56 -4.49 -39.35
N ARG A 259 4.42 -5.43 -38.40
CA ARG A 259 5.40 -5.78 -37.36
C ARG A 259 5.90 -4.56 -36.56
N ILE A 260 5.08 -3.51 -36.48
CA ILE A 260 5.36 -2.40 -35.56
C ILE A 260 5.20 -2.92 -34.14
N GLU A 261 6.22 -2.65 -33.31
CA GLU A 261 6.21 -2.96 -31.89
C GLU A 261 6.08 -1.67 -31.08
N GLU A 262 5.21 -1.68 -30.06
CA GLU A 262 5.01 -0.56 -29.14
C GLU A 262 5.27 -1.07 -27.71
N THR A 263 6.30 -0.57 -27.04
CA THR A 263 6.62 -0.97 -25.67
C THR A 263 5.73 -0.24 -24.67
N LEU A 264 5.21 -0.99 -23.70
CA LEU A 264 4.38 -0.46 -22.62
C LEU A 264 5.19 -0.34 -21.31
N PRO A 265 4.69 0.41 -20.32
CA PRO A 265 5.26 0.38 -18.98
C PRO A 265 5.29 -1.03 -18.40
N ASP A 266 6.36 -1.33 -17.70
CA ASP A 266 6.54 -2.61 -17.01
C ASP A 266 5.49 -2.79 -15.90
N ALA A 267 4.80 -3.93 -15.91
CA ALA A 267 3.89 -4.29 -14.84
C ALA A 267 4.68 -4.81 -13.65
N SER A 268 4.76 -4.01 -12.59
CA SER A 268 5.36 -4.43 -11.33
C SER A 268 4.34 -5.20 -10.51
N GLY A 269 4.74 -6.33 -9.96
CA GLY A 269 3.85 -7.21 -9.23
C GLY A 269 4.58 -8.26 -8.41
N VAL A 270 3.82 -9.26 -7.99
CA VAL A 270 4.34 -10.41 -7.26
C VAL A 270 3.93 -11.69 -7.98
N ILE A 271 4.79 -12.70 -7.89
CA ILE A 271 4.42 -14.06 -8.23
C ILE A 271 4.13 -14.87 -6.98
N ARG A 272 3.13 -15.73 -7.10
CA ARG A 272 2.90 -16.89 -6.25
C ARG A 272 3.08 -18.12 -7.10
N HIS A 273 3.56 -19.21 -6.52
CA HIS A 273 3.72 -20.46 -7.25
C HIS A 273 3.36 -21.66 -6.40
N GLY A 274 2.81 -22.66 -7.06
CA GLY A 274 2.66 -24.00 -6.53
C GLY A 274 3.60 -24.96 -7.25
N THR A 275 3.24 -26.23 -7.23
CA THR A 275 3.99 -27.32 -7.89
C THR A 275 3.63 -27.50 -9.36
N HIS A 276 2.49 -26.97 -9.82
CA HIS A 276 1.97 -27.15 -11.18
C HIS A 276 1.83 -25.85 -11.95
N ALA A 277 1.66 -24.72 -11.26
CA ALA A 277 1.50 -23.42 -11.90
C ALA A 277 2.12 -22.30 -11.07
N LEU A 278 2.33 -21.17 -11.74
CA LEU A 278 2.61 -19.88 -11.11
C LEU A 278 1.53 -18.86 -11.49
N THR A 279 1.26 -17.94 -10.60
CA THR A 279 0.32 -16.83 -10.82
C THR A 279 1.06 -15.53 -10.58
N PHE A 280 1.03 -14.65 -11.59
CA PHE A 280 1.49 -13.28 -11.46
C PHE A 280 0.30 -12.37 -11.16
N GLU A 281 0.49 -11.44 -10.24
CA GLU A 281 -0.43 -10.32 -10.00
C GLU A 281 0.36 -9.03 -9.93
N GLY A 282 0.07 -8.12 -10.86
CA GLY A 282 0.70 -6.80 -10.92
C GLY A 282 -0.23 -5.77 -11.51
N SER A 283 0.33 -4.61 -11.82
CA SER A 283 -0.42 -3.53 -12.44
C SER A 283 0.45 -2.59 -13.25
N ILE A 284 -0.16 -1.89 -14.19
CA ILE A 284 0.41 -0.75 -14.92
C ILE A 284 -0.40 0.52 -14.66
N PHE A 285 0.11 1.66 -15.12
CA PHE A 285 -0.58 2.96 -15.02
C PHE A 285 -0.97 3.32 -13.57
N GLY A 286 -0.02 3.19 -12.64
CA GLY A 286 -0.22 3.55 -11.24
C GLY A 286 -1.27 2.70 -10.51
N GLY A 287 -1.52 1.47 -10.97
CA GLY A 287 -2.54 0.58 -10.40
C GLY A 287 -3.90 0.67 -11.07
N THR A 288 -4.04 1.51 -12.10
CA THR A 288 -5.29 1.67 -12.85
C THR A 288 -5.63 0.37 -13.56
N VAL A 289 -4.67 -0.25 -14.24
CA VAL A 289 -4.89 -1.53 -14.93
C VAL A 289 -4.20 -2.63 -14.16
N LYS A 290 -5.00 -3.53 -13.58
CA LYS A 290 -4.50 -4.78 -13.03
C LYS A 290 -4.16 -5.75 -14.15
N ILE A 291 -3.08 -6.49 -13.96
CA ILE A 291 -2.64 -7.54 -14.85
C ILE A 291 -2.39 -8.77 -13.98
N ALA A 292 -3.21 -9.79 -14.19
CA ALA A 292 -3.08 -11.06 -13.51
C ALA A 292 -3.19 -12.18 -14.53
N TYR A 293 -2.34 -13.20 -14.43
CA TYR A 293 -2.38 -14.39 -15.27
C TYR A 293 -1.75 -15.57 -14.54
N THR A 294 -2.18 -16.77 -14.90
CA THR A 294 -1.65 -18.04 -14.39
C THR A 294 -0.99 -18.81 -15.52
N ALA A 295 0.22 -19.31 -15.28
CA ALA A 295 0.97 -20.13 -16.23
C ALA A 295 1.22 -21.52 -15.63
N ALA A 296 0.72 -22.56 -16.30
CA ALA A 296 0.98 -23.95 -15.93
C ALA A 296 2.38 -24.37 -16.41
N PHE A 297 3.12 -25.10 -15.59
CA PHE A 297 4.47 -25.58 -15.93
C PHE A 297 4.48 -26.67 -17.01
N ALA A 298 3.38 -27.41 -17.17
CA ALA A 298 3.26 -28.45 -18.19
C ALA A 298 3.02 -27.89 -19.60
N ASP A 299 2.38 -26.72 -19.69
CA ASP A 299 1.98 -26.04 -20.93
C ASP A 299 2.48 -24.60 -20.94
N VAL A 300 3.79 -24.39 -20.76
CA VAL A 300 4.41 -23.05 -20.82
C VAL A 300 4.18 -22.35 -22.18
N ALA A 301 3.56 -23.04 -23.14
CA ALA A 301 3.07 -22.48 -24.38
C ALA A 301 1.64 -21.88 -24.23
N ASN A 302 1.62 -20.54 -24.19
CA ASN A 302 0.66 -19.69 -24.92
C ASN A 302 -0.75 -19.37 -24.39
N GLN A 303 -1.13 -19.65 -23.15
CA GLN A 303 -2.45 -19.18 -22.67
C GLN A 303 -2.39 -18.57 -21.27
N GLY A 304 -2.07 -17.26 -21.22
CA GLY A 304 -2.33 -16.44 -20.04
C GLY A 304 -3.65 -15.70 -20.23
N HIS A 305 -4.62 -15.91 -19.36
CA HIS A 305 -5.81 -15.06 -19.29
C HIS A 305 -5.45 -13.79 -18.54
N ILE A 306 -5.68 -12.61 -19.13
CA ILE A 306 -5.61 -11.35 -18.37
C ILE A 306 -6.99 -10.97 -17.91
N THR A 307 -7.08 -10.66 -16.64
CA THR A 307 -8.16 -9.81 -16.16
C THR A 307 -7.68 -8.36 -16.17
N LEU A 308 -8.20 -7.57 -17.12
CA LEU A 308 -8.14 -6.12 -17.03
C LEU A 308 -9.27 -5.67 -16.10
N SER A 309 -8.98 -4.67 -15.28
CA SER A 309 -9.99 -4.07 -14.41
C SER A 309 -9.56 -2.63 -14.16
N PRO A 310 -9.93 -1.69 -15.05
CA PRO A 310 -9.59 -0.29 -14.90
C PRO A 310 -10.21 0.26 -13.61
N LYS A 311 -9.37 0.62 -12.64
CA LYS A 311 -9.79 1.19 -11.35
C LYS A 311 -10.11 2.68 -11.47
N LEU A 312 -11.27 2.98 -12.03
CA LEU A 312 -11.76 4.36 -12.20
C LEU A 312 -12.17 5.02 -10.88
N ASP A 313 -12.36 4.27 -9.78
CA ASP A 313 -12.73 4.83 -8.47
C ASP A 313 -11.75 5.89 -7.98
N SER A 314 -10.48 5.75 -8.36
CA SER A 314 -9.42 6.70 -8.00
C SER A 314 -9.59 8.07 -8.65
N TRP A 315 -10.44 8.18 -9.68
CA TRP A 315 -10.71 9.39 -10.44
C TRP A 315 -11.90 10.19 -9.91
N GLN A 316 -12.74 9.63 -9.03
CA GLN A 316 -13.94 10.31 -8.53
C GLN A 316 -13.60 11.69 -7.95
N GLY A 317 -14.31 12.72 -8.43
CA GLY A 317 -14.14 14.11 -7.98
C GLY A 317 -12.83 14.77 -8.44
N ARG A 318 -12.04 14.14 -9.31
CA ARG A 318 -10.88 14.78 -9.94
C ARG A 318 -11.32 15.51 -11.20
N LEU A 319 -10.63 16.61 -11.53
CA LEU A 319 -10.83 17.29 -12.80
C LEU A 319 -10.55 16.35 -13.99
N VAL A 320 -11.45 16.30 -14.96
CA VAL A 320 -11.32 15.47 -16.18
C VAL A 320 -10.01 15.77 -16.93
N THR A 321 -9.57 17.03 -16.91
CA THR A 321 -8.31 17.50 -17.52
C THR A 321 -7.04 17.03 -16.80
N ARG A 322 -7.17 16.40 -15.61
CA ARG A 322 -6.06 15.93 -14.78
C ARG A 322 -6.21 14.48 -14.37
N LEU A 323 -6.98 13.70 -15.12
CA LEU A 323 -7.12 12.27 -14.87
C LEU A 323 -5.81 11.55 -15.16
N PRO A 324 -5.19 10.90 -14.16
CA PRO A 324 -3.91 10.26 -14.35
C PRO A 324 -4.04 9.09 -15.32
N TYR A 325 -3.13 9.02 -16.28
CA TYR A 325 -3.03 7.95 -17.29
C TYR A 325 -4.24 7.80 -18.22
N LEU A 326 -5.14 8.79 -18.33
CA LEU A 326 -6.31 8.72 -19.22
C LEU A 326 -5.91 8.40 -20.68
N ASP A 327 -4.96 9.14 -21.24
CA ASP A 327 -4.52 8.95 -22.63
C ASP A 327 -3.85 7.59 -22.84
N ALA A 328 -3.02 7.18 -21.89
CA ALA A 328 -2.33 5.90 -21.95
C ALA A 328 -3.31 4.72 -21.84
N LEU A 329 -4.35 4.86 -21.01
CA LEU A 329 -5.40 3.85 -20.85
C LEU A 329 -6.26 3.75 -22.11
N HIS A 330 -6.69 4.88 -22.68
CA HIS A 330 -7.43 4.90 -23.95
C HIS A 330 -6.62 4.23 -25.07
N ALA A 331 -5.35 4.63 -25.25
CA ALA A 331 -4.48 4.03 -26.27
C ALA A 331 -4.32 2.51 -26.05
N PHE A 332 -4.14 2.08 -24.80
CA PHE A 332 -4.01 0.66 -24.47
C PHE A 332 -5.26 -0.15 -24.85
N LEU A 333 -6.46 0.33 -24.53
CA LEU A 333 -7.72 -0.35 -24.91
C LEU A 333 -7.97 -0.30 -26.42
N ASP A 334 -7.75 0.85 -27.06
CA ASP A 334 -7.90 1.03 -28.51
C ASP A 334 -7.01 0.07 -29.31
N ARG A 335 -5.78 -0.21 -28.85
CA ARG A 335 -4.91 -1.23 -29.47
C ARG A 335 -5.48 -2.63 -29.37
N LEU A 336 -6.03 -3.00 -28.21
CA LEU A 336 -6.62 -4.31 -27.99
C LEU A 336 -7.86 -4.51 -28.87
N GLU A 337 -8.75 -3.52 -28.94
CA GLU A 337 -9.93 -3.52 -29.81
C GLU A 337 -9.56 -3.53 -31.29
N SER A 338 -8.47 -2.86 -31.67
CA SER A 338 -7.92 -2.84 -33.03
C SER A 338 -7.21 -4.15 -33.44
N GLY A 339 -7.20 -5.17 -32.58
CA GLY A 339 -6.66 -6.50 -32.88
C GLY A 339 -5.13 -6.60 -32.83
N TRP A 340 -4.44 -5.66 -32.16
CA TRP A 340 -3.01 -5.80 -31.88
C TRP A 340 -2.79 -6.94 -30.88
N ILE A 341 -1.68 -7.67 -31.05
CA ILE A 341 -1.30 -8.72 -30.09
C ILE A 341 -0.59 -8.04 -28.93
N LEU A 342 -1.08 -8.24 -27.72
CA LEU A 342 -0.32 -7.92 -26.51
C LEU A 342 0.59 -9.11 -26.21
N GLU A 343 1.89 -8.88 -26.06
CA GLU A 343 2.86 -9.90 -25.66
C GLU A 343 3.42 -9.56 -24.27
N GLY A 344 3.44 -10.55 -23.40
CA GLY A 344 4.00 -10.47 -22.05
C GLY A 344 5.28 -11.29 -21.92
N SER A 345 6.24 -10.78 -21.15
CA SER A 345 7.44 -11.52 -20.74
C SER A 345 7.65 -11.39 -19.24
N LEU A 346 7.57 -12.50 -18.51
CA LEU A 346 7.77 -12.53 -17.06
C LEU A 346 9.27 -12.52 -16.73
N MET A 347 9.65 -11.58 -15.88
CA MET A 347 11.00 -11.38 -15.36
C MET A 347 11.00 -11.55 -13.83
N VAL A 348 11.87 -12.42 -13.31
CA VAL A 348 12.05 -12.65 -11.87
C VAL A 348 13.54 -12.56 -11.57
N GLU A 349 13.92 -11.72 -10.59
CA GLU A 349 15.34 -11.49 -10.24
C GLU A 349 16.23 -11.12 -11.45
N GLY A 350 15.64 -10.43 -12.45
CA GLY A 350 16.32 -10.04 -13.69
C GLY A 350 16.40 -11.12 -14.77
N LEU A 351 15.96 -12.35 -14.50
CA LEU A 351 15.92 -13.46 -15.44
C LEU A 351 14.55 -13.58 -16.11
N LYS A 352 14.54 -13.76 -17.44
CA LYS A 352 13.31 -14.03 -18.20
C LYS A 352 12.91 -15.49 -18.01
N LEU A 353 11.70 -15.74 -17.49
CA LEU A 353 11.19 -17.10 -17.31
C LEU A 353 10.49 -17.62 -18.57
N PHE A 354 9.54 -16.86 -19.12
CA PHE A 354 8.82 -17.20 -20.36
C PHE A 354 8.15 -15.98 -20.99
N SER A 355 7.66 -16.16 -22.22
CA SER A 355 6.81 -15.20 -22.94
C SER A 355 5.48 -15.82 -23.32
N PHE A 356 4.46 -15.00 -23.49
CA PHE A 356 3.11 -15.43 -23.78
C PHE A 356 2.33 -14.31 -24.47
N ASP A 357 1.36 -14.72 -25.29
CA ASP A 357 0.41 -13.79 -25.92
C ASP A 357 -0.78 -13.55 -24.99
N LEU A 358 -1.28 -12.33 -25.04
CA LEU A 358 -2.25 -11.76 -24.12
C LEU A 358 -3.47 -11.27 -24.88
N ASN A 359 -4.14 -12.19 -25.59
CA ASN A 359 -5.14 -11.86 -26.60
C ASN A 359 -6.60 -12.11 -26.18
N GLN A 360 -6.85 -12.50 -24.93
CA GLN A 360 -8.20 -12.71 -24.42
C GLN A 360 -8.52 -11.72 -23.30
N LEU A 361 -9.40 -10.78 -23.62
CA LEU A 361 -10.09 -9.94 -22.65
C LEU A 361 -11.31 -10.69 -22.11
N ASN A 362 -11.64 -10.47 -20.85
CA ASN A 362 -12.93 -10.94 -20.32
C ASN A 362 -14.08 -10.25 -21.06
N GLU A 363 -15.10 -11.01 -21.45
CA GLU A 363 -16.36 -10.47 -21.95
C GLU A 363 -16.97 -9.53 -20.90
N GLY A 364 -17.09 -8.23 -21.22
CA GLY A 364 -17.67 -7.24 -20.30
C GLY A 364 -17.14 -5.81 -20.40
N GLU A 365 -16.09 -5.56 -21.18
CA GLU A 365 -15.51 -4.21 -21.36
C GLU A 365 -15.85 -3.56 -22.73
N ASP A 366 -16.86 -4.07 -23.42
CA ASP A 366 -17.33 -3.54 -24.71
C ASP A 366 -17.84 -2.08 -24.52
N GLY A 367 -17.25 -1.12 -25.23
CA GLY A 367 -17.60 0.30 -25.09
C GLY A 367 -16.68 1.15 -24.19
N MET A 368 -15.71 0.54 -23.49
CA MET A 368 -14.86 1.27 -22.55
C MET A 368 -13.88 2.21 -23.26
N ALA A 369 -13.30 1.82 -24.39
CA ALA A 369 -12.44 2.71 -25.17
C ALA A 369 -13.23 3.94 -25.65
N GLU A 370 -14.47 3.77 -26.12
CA GLU A 370 -15.34 4.89 -26.49
C GLU A 370 -15.63 5.81 -25.31
N TYR A 371 -15.90 5.24 -24.12
CA TYR A 371 -16.11 6.05 -22.93
C TYR A 371 -14.86 6.87 -22.56
N LEU A 372 -13.66 6.27 -22.62
CA LEU A 372 -12.42 7.01 -22.38
C LEU A 372 -12.18 8.09 -23.44
N ARG A 373 -12.55 7.84 -24.70
CA ARG A 373 -12.51 8.83 -25.78
C ARG A 373 -13.46 10.00 -25.50
N TYR A 374 -14.63 9.72 -24.93
CA TYR A 374 -15.53 10.75 -24.42
C TYR A 374 -14.86 11.59 -23.33
N LEU A 375 -14.24 10.97 -22.32
CA LEU A 375 -13.51 11.70 -21.28
C LEU A 375 -12.40 12.61 -21.84
N GLN A 376 -11.61 12.11 -22.80
CA GLN A 376 -10.59 12.93 -23.47
C GLN A 376 -11.21 14.13 -24.22
N SER A 377 -12.40 13.95 -24.77
CA SER A 377 -13.12 15.00 -25.50
C SER A 377 -13.74 16.02 -24.54
N VAL A 378 -14.29 15.57 -23.41
CA VAL A 378 -14.72 16.43 -22.30
C VAL A 378 -13.52 17.26 -21.80
N GLY A 379 -12.37 16.63 -21.55
CA GLY A 379 -11.15 17.33 -21.14
C GLY A 379 -10.73 18.41 -22.14
N CYS A 380 -10.76 18.09 -23.44
CA CYS A 380 -10.44 19.05 -24.50
C CYS A 380 -11.38 20.27 -24.52
N VAL A 381 -12.69 20.03 -24.36
CA VAL A 381 -13.71 21.10 -24.27
C VAL A 381 -13.51 21.93 -23.00
N ALA A 382 -13.29 21.28 -21.86
CA ALA A 382 -13.07 21.91 -20.57
C ALA A 382 -11.85 22.84 -20.58
N GLU A 383 -10.74 22.41 -21.19
CA GLU A 383 -9.53 23.23 -21.36
C GLU A 383 -9.78 24.44 -22.27
N PHE A 384 -10.50 24.23 -23.37
CA PHE A 384 -10.84 25.30 -24.32
C PHE A 384 -11.71 26.38 -23.67
N LEU A 385 -12.72 25.98 -22.89
CA LEU A 385 -13.61 26.90 -22.18
C LEU A 385 -13.04 27.40 -20.85
N LYS A 386 -11.97 26.77 -20.33
CA LYS A 386 -11.38 27.01 -19.00
C LYS A 386 -12.38 26.77 -17.86
N VAL A 387 -13.24 25.76 -18.02
CA VAL A 387 -14.23 25.36 -17.01
C VAL A 387 -13.72 24.09 -16.30
N PRO A 388 -13.69 24.06 -14.97
CA PRO A 388 -13.37 22.83 -14.24
C PRO A 388 -14.55 21.87 -14.30
N ILE A 389 -14.35 20.69 -14.89
CA ILE A 389 -15.35 19.62 -14.92
C ILE A 389 -14.77 18.45 -14.10
N GLU A 390 -15.51 17.99 -13.11
CA GLU A 390 -15.14 16.85 -12.28
C GLU A 390 -15.59 15.53 -12.92
N PHE A 391 -14.81 14.49 -12.71
CA PHE A 391 -15.16 13.14 -13.12
C PHE A 391 -16.17 12.54 -12.14
N ASP A 392 -17.30 12.10 -12.70
CA ASP A 392 -18.30 11.32 -12.00
C ASP A 392 -18.42 9.93 -12.63
N ARG A 393 -18.14 8.89 -11.85
CA ARG A 393 -18.20 7.50 -12.30
C ARG A 393 -19.62 7.08 -12.67
N ASP A 394 -20.62 7.59 -11.98
CA ASP A 394 -22.00 7.14 -12.13
C ASP A 394 -22.72 7.84 -13.30
N TYR A 395 -22.07 8.84 -13.92
CA TYR A 395 -22.60 9.52 -15.09
C TYR A 395 -22.33 8.72 -16.37
N LEU A 396 -23.42 8.36 -17.07
CA LEU A 396 -23.37 7.75 -18.39
C LEU A 396 -23.96 8.71 -19.42
N PRO A 397 -23.17 9.19 -20.41
CA PRO A 397 -23.67 10.14 -21.40
C PRO A 397 -24.68 9.46 -22.33
N THR A 398 -25.68 10.22 -22.77
CA THR A 398 -26.55 9.76 -23.86
C THR A 398 -25.77 9.73 -25.19
N VAL A 399 -26.24 8.96 -26.17
CA VAL A 399 -25.62 8.90 -27.51
C VAL A 399 -25.54 10.29 -28.17
N ALA A 400 -26.53 11.16 -27.91
CA ALA A 400 -26.54 12.53 -28.42
C ALA A 400 -25.45 13.40 -27.76
N GLU A 401 -25.35 13.36 -26.43
CA GLU A 401 -24.31 14.07 -25.67
C GLU A 401 -22.92 13.61 -26.09
N PHE A 402 -22.72 12.29 -26.18
CA PHE A 402 -21.47 11.70 -26.66
C PHE A 402 -21.07 12.29 -28.02
N ARG A 403 -21.98 12.27 -29.00
CA ARG A 403 -21.70 12.78 -30.35
C ARG A 403 -21.39 14.28 -30.35
N GLN A 404 -22.16 15.08 -29.61
CA GLN A 404 -21.97 16.53 -29.51
C GLN A 404 -20.60 16.90 -28.92
N VAL A 405 -20.18 16.22 -27.84
CA VAL A 405 -18.89 16.48 -27.19
C VAL A 405 -17.72 16.07 -28.09
N ILE A 406 -17.82 14.92 -28.76
CA ILE A 406 -16.79 14.45 -29.71
C ILE A 406 -16.64 15.42 -30.89
N GLU A 407 -17.76 15.89 -31.45
CA GLU A 407 -17.76 16.90 -32.52
C GLU A 407 -17.13 18.21 -32.04
N ALA A 408 -17.56 18.72 -30.87
CA ALA A 408 -17.02 19.93 -30.28
C ALA A 408 -15.49 19.83 -30.07
N ALA A 409 -15.00 18.74 -29.50
CA ALA A 409 -13.58 18.50 -29.32
C ALA A 409 -12.81 18.42 -30.65
N THR A 410 -13.42 17.84 -31.70
CA THR A 410 -12.83 17.77 -33.05
C THR A 410 -12.66 19.16 -33.67
N ILE A 411 -13.66 20.04 -33.51
CA ILE A 411 -13.60 21.44 -33.96
C ILE A 411 -12.53 22.20 -33.16
N VAL A 412 -12.49 22.05 -31.82
CA VAL A 412 -11.49 22.70 -30.95
C VAL A 412 -10.06 22.32 -31.35
N ARG A 413 -9.82 21.06 -31.73
CA ARG A 413 -8.51 20.57 -32.20
C ARG A 413 -8.17 21.02 -33.63
N ASN A 414 -9.00 21.83 -34.28
CA ASN A 414 -8.90 22.24 -35.69
C ASN A 414 -8.81 21.05 -36.67
N GLN A 415 -9.45 19.94 -36.31
CA GLN A 415 -9.42 18.71 -37.12
C GLN A 415 -10.60 18.60 -38.08
N LEU A 416 -11.60 19.48 -37.98
CA LEU A 416 -12.77 19.47 -38.85
C LEU A 416 -12.53 20.28 -40.14
N THR A 417 -11.91 19.62 -41.13
CA THR A 417 -11.70 20.16 -42.48
C THR A 417 -12.30 19.24 -43.53
N TYR A 418 -12.99 19.80 -44.52
CA TYR A 418 -13.59 19.05 -45.62
C TYR A 418 -13.02 19.47 -46.97
N SER A 419 -12.71 18.49 -47.82
CA SER A 419 -12.39 18.69 -49.24
C SER A 419 -13.66 18.68 -50.09
N LYS A 420 -13.51 19.01 -51.37
CA LYS A 420 -14.62 19.08 -52.33
C LYS A 420 -15.37 17.75 -52.46
N GLU A 421 -14.64 16.63 -52.40
CA GLU A 421 -15.17 15.28 -52.57
C GLU A 421 -16.04 14.83 -51.37
N GLN A 422 -15.87 15.46 -50.21
CA GLN A 422 -16.61 15.15 -48.99
C GLN A 422 -17.94 15.91 -48.88
N ILE A 423 -18.19 16.87 -49.78
CA ILE A 423 -19.43 17.64 -49.82
C ILE A 423 -20.46 16.88 -50.67
N THR A 424 -21.50 16.36 -50.01
CA THR A 424 -22.52 15.49 -50.65
C THR A 424 -23.76 16.24 -51.16
N GLY A 425 -23.87 17.55 -50.91
CA GLY A 425 -25.01 18.38 -51.30
C GLY A 425 -24.62 19.83 -51.63
N PRO A 426 -25.53 20.62 -52.22
CA PRO A 426 -25.26 22.01 -52.57
C PRO A 426 -25.06 22.85 -51.30
N ILE A 427 -24.06 23.74 -51.32
CA ILE A 427 -23.84 24.71 -50.24
C ILE A 427 -24.71 25.92 -50.55
N ILE A 428 -25.77 26.15 -49.79
CA ILE A 428 -26.73 27.22 -50.05
C ILE A 428 -26.81 28.13 -48.83
N SER A 429 -26.84 29.45 -49.06
CA SER A 429 -27.13 30.41 -48.00
C SER A 429 -28.14 31.46 -48.44
N PRO A 430 -29.10 31.85 -47.58
CA PRO A 430 -29.98 32.97 -47.86
C PRO A 430 -29.20 34.30 -47.80
N LEU A 431 -29.51 35.20 -48.73
CA LEU A 431 -29.02 36.57 -48.78
C LEU A 431 -30.22 37.53 -48.81
N ILE A 432 -30.29 38.42 -47.82
CA ILE A 432 -31.28 39.50 -47.81
C ILE A 432 -30.82 40.60 -48.74
N VAL A 433 -31.65 40.96 -49.71
CA VAL A 433 -31.34 41.97 -50.73
C VAL A 433 -31.28 43.36 -50.08
N ASP A 434 -30.16 44.06 -50.28
CA ASP A 434 -29.94 45.38 -49.73
C ASP A 434 -30.64 46.49 -50.53
N LYS A 435 -30.54 47.73 -50.04
CA LYS A 435 -31.10 48.90 -50.75
C LYS A 435 -30.31 49.14 -52.04
N GLY A 436 -30.94 48.82 -53.18
CA GLY A 436 -30.36 48.97 -54.53
C GLY A 436 -29.79 47.67 -55.14
N SER A 437 -29.95 46.54 -54.44
CA SER A 437 -29.49 45.21 -54.84
C SER A 437 -27.98 45.16 -55.13
N ALA A 438 -27.20 45.97 -54.40
CA ALA A 438 -25.76 46.08 -54.55
C ALA A 438 -25.05 44.79 -54.15
N ASN A 439 -25.45 44.15 -53.05
CA ASN A 439 -24.92 42.86 -52.63
C ASN A 439 -25.17 41.73 -53.63
N VAL A 440 -26.36 41.66 -54.24
CA VAL A 440 -26.69 40.67 -55.28
C VAL A 440 -25.85 40.90 -56.54
N LYS A 441 -25.74 42.17 -56.99
CA LYS A 441 -24.91 42.53 -58.16
C LYS A 441 -23.44 42.23 -57.94
N LEU A 442 -22.93 42.48 -56.72
CA LEU A 442 -21.56 42.17 -56.35
C LEU A 442 -21.27 40.67 -56.50
N LEU A 443 -22.10 39.82 -55.90
CA LEU A 443 -21.92 38.36 -55.98
C LEU A 443 -22.12 37.83 -57.40
N ALA A 444 -23.08 38.37 -58.17
CA ALA A 444 -23.30 37.98 -59.56
C ALA A 444 -22.12 38.37 -60.49
N ALA A 445 -21.38 39.42 -60.14
CA ALA A 445 -20.19 39.87 -60.87
C ALA A 445 -18.91 39.14 -60.45
N THR A 446 -18.90 38.41 -59.33
CA THR A 446 -17.73 37.67 -58.84
C THR A 446 -17.39 36.52 -59.80
N ARG A 447 -16.19 36.56 -60.38
CA ARG A 447 -15.66 35.51 -61.28
C ARG A 447 -14.44 34.77 -60.72
N GLU A 448 -13.83 35.28 -59.66
CA GLU A 448 -12.63 34.70 -59.04
C GLU A 448 -12.99 33.95 -57.75
N PRO A 449 -12.36 32.78 -57.49
CA PRO A 449 -12.58 32.03 -56.25
C PRO A 449 -12.34 32.90 -55.03
N SER A 450 -13.33 32.94 -54.14
CA SER A 450 -13.36 33.82 -52.99
C SER A 450 -13.26 33.04 -51.68
N ILE A 451 -13.03 33.77 -50.59
CA ILE A 451 -13.12 33.26 -49.22
C ILE A 451 -14.43 33.74 -48.64
N VAL A 452 -15.25 32.81 -48.15
CA VAL A 452 -16.55 33.13 -47.53
C VAL A 452 -16.54 32.63 -46.11
N LYS A 453 -17.02 33.47 -45.19
CA LYS A 453 -17.08 33.16 -43.76
C LYS A 453 -18.52 33.23 -43.28
N PHE A 454 -18.96 32.16 -42.63
CA PHE A 454 -20.23 32.11 -41.92
C PHE A 454 -19.94 32.03 -40.43
N ILE A 455 -20.53 32.95 -39.68
CA ILE A 455 -20.37 33.00 -38.23
C ILE A 455 -21.76 32.79 -37.64
N GLU A 456 -21.88 31.83 -36.72
CA GLU A 456 -23.11 31.61 -35.98
C GLU A 456 -23.42 32.82 -35.09
N ASN A 457 -24.70 33.17 -34.93
CA ASN A 457 -25.11 34.27 -34.04
C ASN A 457 -24.92 33.88 -32.57
N GLU A 458 -25.22 32.63 -32.24
CA GLU A 458 -25.12 32.08 -30.89
C GLU A 458 -24.50 30.68 -31.00
N GLY A 459 -23.67 30.32 -30.03
CA GLY A 459 -23.09 28.98 -29.99
C GLY A 459 -24.06 27.94 -29.44
N GLN A 460 -23.75 26.67 -29.66
CA GLN A 460 -24.53 25.55 -29.19
C GLN A 460 -24.29 25.26 -27.69
N GLN A 461 -25.34 24.79 -27.00
CA GLN A 461 -25.19 24.17 -25.67
C GLN A 461 -24.89 22.67 -25.79
N ILE A 462 -23.91 22.21 -25.01
CA ILE A 462 -23.53 20.79 -24.92
C ILE A 462 -23.49 20.35 -23.46
N THR A 463 -23.75 19.07 -23.20
CA THR A 463 -23.66 18.50 -21.84
C THR A 463 -22.40 17.65 -21.70
N CYS A 464 -21.58 17.98 -20.71
CA CYS A 464 -20.34 17.30 -20.37
C CYS A 464 -20.43 16.86 -18.90
N MET A 465 -20.42 15.55 -18.61
CA MET A 465 -20.50 15.05 -17.23
C MET A 465 -21.65 15.64 -16.40
N GLY A 466 -22.83 15.78 -17.02
CA GLY A 466 -24.00 16.36 -16.37
C GLY A 466 -24.00 17.89 -16.28
N GLU A 467 -22.90 18.56 -16.64
CA GLU A 467 -22.81 20.01 -16.70
C GLU A 467 -23.15 20.52 -18.11
N THR A 468 -24.10 21.47 -18.19
CA THR A 468 -24.43 22.14 -19.46
C THR A 468 -23.49 23.32 -19.69
N LEU A 469 -22.77 23.28 -20.82
CA LEU A 469 -21.78 24.27 -21.21
C LEU A 469 -22.22 25.01 -22.47
N GLN A 470 -21.99 26.32 -22.48
CA GLN A 470 -22.25 27.19 -23.62
C GLN A 470 -20.99 27.29 -24.49
N MET A 471 -21.02 26.73 -25.69
CA MET A 471 -19.91 26.88 -26.64
C MET A 471 -19.91 28.29 -27.26
N PRO A 472 -18.73 28.83 -27.65
CA PRO A 472 -18.66 29.99 -28.52
C PRO A 472 -19.35 29.72 -29.87
N PRO A 473 -19.77 30.76 -30.60
CA PRO A 473 -20.29 30.58 -31.95
C PRO A 473 -19.22 30.01 -32.88
N ARG A 474 -19.62 29.14 -33.81
CA ARG A 474 -18.72 28.56 -34.80
C ARG A 474 -18.47 29.54 -35.94
N GLU A 475 -17.24 29.55 -36.45
CA GLU A 475 -16.86 30.15 -37.73
C GLU A 475 -16.65 29.02 -38.74
N THR A 476 -17.42 29.02 -39.82
CA THR A 476 -17.19 28.15 -40.98
C THR A 476 -16.59 28.98 -42.12
N VAL A 477 -15.35 28.66 -42.49
CA VAL A 477 -14.60 29.32 -43.56
C VAL A 477 -14.56 28.41 -44.78
N PHE A 478 -15.09 28.90 -45.90
CA PHE A 478 -15.01 28.28 -47.21
C PHE A 478 -13.91 28.96 -48.03
N LEU A 479 -12.87 28.21 -48.38
CA LEU A 479 -11.77 28.64 -49.24
C LEU A 479 -12.00 28.14 -50.67
N ASN A 480 -11.69 28.98 -51.67
CA ASN A 480 -11.84 28.67 -53.09
C ASN A 480 -13.28 28.27 -53.47
N ILE A 481 -14.22 29.17 -53.21
CA ILE A 481 -15.64 28.97 -53.54
C ILE A 481 -16.16 30.14 -54.40
N LEU A 482 -17.12 29.86 -55.28
CA LEU A 482 -17.75 30.86 -56.15
C LEU A 482 -19.26 30.98 -55.90
N PRO A 483 -19.81 32.20 -55.78
CA PRO A 483 -21.26 32.37 -55.73
C PRO A 483 -21.89 32.11 -57.10
N LYS A 484 -22.99 31.38 -57.11
CA LYS A 484 -23.90 31.21 -58.23
C LYS A 484 -25.26 31.75 -57.79
N VAL A 485 -25.58 32.92 -58.32
CA VAL A 485 -26.85 33.62 -58.02
C VAL A 485 -27.92 33.12 -59.00
N PRO A 486 -28.99 32.45 -58.53
CA PRO A 486 -30.09 32.04 -59.40
C PRO A 486 -30.85 33.27 -59.90
N GLY A 487 -31.01 33.43 -61.23
CA GLY A 487 -31.91 34.43 -61.82
C GLY A 487 -31.48 35.90 -61.69
N SER A 488 -30.30 36.25 -62.19
CA SER A 488 -29.74 37.62 -62.18
C SER A 488 -30.55 38.70 -62.95
N ASP A 489 -31.68 38.34 -63.57
CA ASP A 489 -32.27 39.12 -64.67
C ASP A 489 -33.61 39.81 -64.36
N GLY A 490 -34.08 39.89 -63.10
CA GLY A 490 -35.20 40.81 -62.80
C GLY A 490 -35.81 40.78 -61.40
N ASP A 491 -36.10 41.98 -60.88
CA ASP A 491 -37.10 42.32 -59.84
C ASP A 491 -36.88 41.90 -58.37
N THR A 492 -35.64 41.73 -57.92
CA THR A 492 -35.37 41.65 -56.46
C THR A 492 -35.53 43.00 -55.77
N LYS A 493 -36.45 43.07 -54.80
CA LYS A 493 -36.71 44.27 -53.99
C LYS A 493 -35.91 44.23 -52.68
N PRO A 494 -35.58 45.39 -52.10
CA PRO A 494 -34.95 45.44 -50.78
C PRO A 494 -35.79 44.68 -49.75
N GLY A 495 -35.18 43.74 -49.03
CA GLY A 495 -35.84 42.87 -48.07
C GLY A 495 -36.24 41.48 -48.60
N ASP A 496 -36.17 41.24 -49.92
CA ASP A 496 -36.34 39.90 -50.46
C ASP A 496 -35.18 38.99 -50.02
N THR A 497 -35.44 37.69 -49.91
CA THR A 497 -34.42 36.68 -49.61
C THR A 497 -34.11 35.89 -50.88
N VAL A 498 -32.84 35.88 -51.29
CA VAL A 498 -32.34 35.11 -52.44
C VAL A 498 -31.43 34.00 -51.95
N GLU A 499 -31.62 32.79 -52.44
CA GLU A 499 -30.72 31.68 -52.15
C GLU A 499 -29.47 31.76 -53.02
N ILE A 500 -28.30 31.87 -52.41
CA ILE A 500 -27.02 31.84 -53.12
C ILE A 500 -26.48 30.42 -53.04
N GLU A 501 -26.28 29.79 -54.19
CA GLU A 501 -25.56 28.52 -54.30
C GLU A 501 -24.06 28.82 -54.34
N TRP A 502 -23.27 28.19 -53.47
CA TRP A 502 -21.83 28.35 -53.43
C TRP A 502 -21.15 27.13 -54.03
N VAL A 503 -20.41 27.33 -55.11
CA VAL A 503 -19.81 26.27 -55.93
C VAL A 503 -18.35 26.05 -55.54
N PRO A 504 -17.97 24.87 -55.02
CA PRO A 504 -16.59 24.53 -54.67
C PRO A 504 -15.67 24.46 -55.91
N MET A 505 -14.57 25.21 -55.88
CA MET A 505 -13.57 25.23 -56.95
C MET A 505 -12.39 24.30 -56.63
N ASP A 506 -11.44 24.21 -57.56
CA ASP A 506 -10.22 23.44 -57.33
C ASP A 506 -9.42 24.04 -56.16
N GLY A 507 -8.91 23.18 -55.28
CA GLY A 507 -8.29 23.62 -54.03
C GLY A 507 -9.27 24.03 -52.93
N PHE A 508 -10.56 23.73 -53.07
CA PHE A 508 -11.57 24.00 -52.05
C PHE A 508 -11.22 23.38 -50.70
N LYS A 509 -11.45 24.15 -49.63
CA LYS A 509 -11.40 23.67 -48.24
C LYS A 509 -12.50 24.34 -47.44
N MET A 510 -13.27 23.56 -46.70
CA MET A 510 -14.14 24.05 -45.63
C MET A 510 -13.45 23.79 -44.29
N VAL A 511 -13.30 24.84 -43.48
CA VAL A 511 -12.71 24.76 -42.14
C VAL A 511 -13.74 25.26 -41.14
N VAL A 512 -14.01 24.46 -40.10
CA VAL A 512 -14.89 24.85 -39.00
C VAL A 512 -14.04 25.07 -37.75
N THR A 513 -14.19 26.23 -37.11
CA THR A 513 -13.50 26.59 -35.87
C THR A 513 -14.50 27.20 -34.89
N TYR A 514 -14.14 27.23 -33.61
CA TYR A 514 -14.84 28.08 -32.64
C TYR A 514 -14.18 29.46 -32.60
N LEU A 515 -14.99 30.52 -32.53
CA LEU A 515 -14.48 31.84 -32.21
C LEU A 515 -13.78 31.78 -30.84
N GLN A 516 -12.60 32.37 -30.73
CA GLN A 516 -11.88 32.36 -29.45
C GLN A 516 -12.75 33.04 -28.39
N PRO A 517 -12.98 32.41 -27.23
CA PRO A 517 -13.64 33.07 -26.13
C PRO A 517 -12.81 34.31 -25.78
N GLU A 518 -13.37 35.49 -26.03
CA GLU A 518 -12.76 36.76 -25.62
C GLU A 518 -12.34 36.62 -24.16
N ARG A 519 -11.14 37.11 -23.82
CA ARG A 519 -10.69 37.19 -22.43
C ARG A 519 -11.75 37.98 -21.66
N GLN A 520 -12.67 37.29 -20.99
CA GLN A 520 -13.47 37.88 -19.93
C GLN A 520 -12.47 38.31 -18.86
N GLN A 521 -12.06 39.57 -18.94
CA GLN A 521 -11.24 40.23 -17.94
C GLN A 521 -12.06 40.26 -16.65
N VAL A 522 -11.53 39.58 -15.64
CA VAL A 522 -11.82 39.87 -14.23
C VAL A 522 -11.25 41.25 -13.89
#